data_AF-A0A2V5PLZ5-F1
#
_entry.id   AF-A0A2V5PLZ5-F1
#
_cell.length_a   1.000
_cell.length_b   1.000
_cell.length_c   1.000
_cell.angle_alpha   90.00
_cell.angle_beta   90.00
_cell.angle_gamma   90.00
#
_symmetry.space_group_name_H-M   'P 1'
#
loop_
_entity.id
_entity.type
_entity.pdbx_description
1 polymer ?
#
loop_
_entity_poly.entity_id
_entity_poly.type
_entity_poly.pdbx_seq_one_letter_code
_entity_poly.pdbx_strand_id
1 'polypeptide(L)'
;QGPKKFEFTPAAPAGALSTTATDMTRFMLAFLAEGTLDGATILKPETVRMMETRQLDLPPEVRTLGLILMEYPSNGQRIVGHAGDTFYFHSDMILMPEARVGLFVSYNSAGSRFGGGRGEVIRTFLDRYFPDPAAPPPDVDPKTAQADGRAVSGLYTTSRRADSTFPKIAALLEQYEVRSDEKGILTVEDNKNLRGNLKRWREVGPLLYHEVDGPGVIAFRRNDQGVVTHLLSSPVTLEERVTGPVRKTLMLPLIGGSLALLVATILLWPVAALIRRRYGRPLPLSPRDRLLFRLSRIVCLLEIGCIALIGLPMSRVETDVAYLGDGLNPWLLASHLTGWLAALGLIVLAMAAVRFWKAPGLGWWPRVHATLLLLASTAFISFAWWGHLLSPSLRF
;
A
#
# COMPACT_ATOMS: atom_id res chain seq x y z
N GLN A 1 12.60 -9.23 16.78
CA GLN A 1 13.92 -8.61 16.56
C GLN A 1 14.35 -7.93 17.86
N GLY A 2 15.66 -7.86 18.12
CA GLY A 2 16.19 -7.11 19.27
C GLY A 2 16.30 -5.61 18.99
N PRO A 3 16.67 -4.80 19.99
CA PRO A 3 16.88 -3.36 19.82
C PRO A 3 17.99 -3.07 18.79
N LYS A 4 17.83 -1.98 18.06
CA LYS A 4 18.72 -1.56 16.97
C LYS A 4 19.41 -0.22 17.29
N LYS A 5 20.46 0.09 16.53
CA LYS A 5 21.17 1.37 16.65
C LYS A 5 20.27 2.52 16.17
N PHE A 6 20.60 3.73 16.60
CA PHE A 6 19.95 4.95 16.16
C PHE A 6 19.97 5.08 14.63
N GLU A 7 18.84 5.50 14.05
CA GLU A 7 18.72 5.73 12.61
C GLU A 7 18.58 7.21 12.29
N PHE A 8 19.30 7.65 11.26
CA PHE A 8 19.21 9.03 10.78
C PHE A 8 18.15 9.10 9.69
N THR A 9 17.12 9.91 9.90
CA THR A 9 16.07 10.14 8.91
C THR A 9 16.19 11.55 8.31
N PRO A 10 16.26 11.68 6.98
CA PRO A 10 16.38 12.98 6.32
C PRO A 10 15.02 13.72 6.19
N ALA A 11 13.93 13.14 6.70
CA ALA A 11 12.56 13.63 6.52
C ALA A 11 12.21 14.83 7.42
N ALA A 12 13.08 15.82 7.56
CA ALA A 12 12.77 17.07 8.22
C ALA A 12 11.87 17.96 7.32
N PRO A 13 10.86 18.66 7.85
CA PRO A 13 10.43 18.72 9.26
C PRO A 13 9.41 17.65 9.67
N ALA A 14 9.08 16.69 8.81
CA ALA A 14 7.96 15.76 8.99
C ALA A 14 8.20 14.65 10.04
N GLY A 15 9.45 14.22 10.25
CA GLY A 15 9.74 13.07 11.13
C GLY A 15 11.18 12.95 11.65
N ALA A 16 12.01 13.99 11.48
CA ALA A 16 13.43 13.94 11.85
C ALA A 16 13.75 14.35 13.30
N LEU A 17 12.74 14.71 14.11
CA LEU A 17 12.96 15.10 15.49
C LEU A 17 13.43 13.91 16.33
N SER A 18 14.49 14.12 17.10
CA SER A 18 14.93 13.20 18.16
C SER A 18 14.73 13.87 19.51
N THR A 19 14.13 13.15 20.46
CA THR A 19 13.73 13.70 21.76
C THR A 19 13.73 12.61 22.84
N THR A 20 13.61 13.02 24.11
CA THR A 20 13.55 12.12 25.25
C THR A 20 12.13 12.01 25.80
N ALA A 21 11.85 10.95 26.57
CA ALA A 21 10.58 10.84 27.29
C ALA A 21 10.35 12.01 28.28
N THR A 22 11.43 12.55 28.86
CA THR A 22 11.37 13.72 29.75
C THR A 22 10.90 14.96 29.00
N ASP A 23 11.48 15.24 27.83
CA ASP A 23 11.09 16.38 27.00
C ASP A 23 9.64 16.24 26.52
N MET A 24 9.26 15.04 26.06
CA MET A 24 7.88 14.74 25.65
C MET A 24 6.90 14.85 26.82
N THR A 25 7.30 14.49 28.04
CA THR A 25 6.45 14.69 29.23
C THR A 25 6.21 16.16 29.49
N ARG A 26 7.24 17.01 29.38
CA ARG A 26 7.07 18.48 29.50
C ARG A 26 6.17 19.03 28.38
N PHE A 27 6.36 18.57 27.15
CA PHE A 27 5.51 18.92 26.02
C PHE A 27 4.04 18.55 26.27
N MET A 28 3.78 17.31 26.71
CA MET A 28 2.44 16.84 27.06
C MET A 28 1.81 17.64 28.19
N LEU A 29 2.57 17.94 29.25
CA LEU A 29 2.09 18.77 30.37
C LEU A 29 1.73 20.18 29.91
N ALA A 30 2.52 20.78 29.01
CA ALA A 30 2.18 22.07 28.43
C ALA A 30 0.86 22.02 27.64
N PHE A 31 0.63 20.99 26.82
CA PHE A 31 -0.64 20.82 26.10
C PHE A 31 -1.84 20.61 27.04
N LEU A 32 -1.70 19.75 28.06
CA LEU A 32 -2.73 19.52 29.07
C LEU A 32 -3.01 20.76 29.95
N ALA A 33 -2.09 21.73 29.96
CA ALA A 33 -2.22 23.03 30.61
C ALA A 33 -2.43 24.18 29.59
N GLU A 34 -3.07 23.86 28.45
CA GLU A 34 -3.50 24.82 27.43
C GLU A 34 -2.37 25.72 26.88
N GLY A 35 -1.17 25.16 26.77
CA GLY A 35 0.00 25.77 26.14
C GLY A 35 0.99 26.41 27.11
N THR A 36 0.75 26.32 28.43
CA THR A 36 1.62 26.91 29.46
C THR A 36 2.17 25.86 30.42
N LEU A 37 3.47 25.88 30.68
CA LEU A 37 4.12 25.05 31.70
C LEU A 37 5.17 25.86 32.45
N ASP A 38 5.21 25.74 33.77
CA ASP A 38 6.19 26.40 34.64
C ASP A 38 6.28 27.93 34.43
N GLY A 39 5.16 28.58 34.10
CA GLY A 39 5.08 30.02 33.81
C GLY A 39 5.52 30.43 32.40
N ALA A 40 5.95 29.49 31.55
CA ALA A 40 6.27 29.74 30.15
C ALA A 40 5.12 29.29 29.23
N THR A 41 4.67 30.18 28.34
CA THR A 41 3.60 29.91 27.36
C THR A 41 4.19 29.75 25.97
N ILE A 42 4.01 28.58 25.36
CA ILE A 42 4.47 28.29 23.99
C ILE A 42 3.34 28.41 22.95
N LEU A 43 2.09 28.26 23.38
CA LEU A 43 0.88 28.40 22.56
C LEU A 43 -0.23 29.06 23.39
N LYS A 44 -1.12 29.79 22.74
CA LYS A 44 -2.34 30.31 23.39
C LYS A 44 -3.33 29.15 23.62
N PRO A 45 -4.19 29.22 24.66
CA PRO A 45 -5.23 28.21 24.89
C PRO A 45 -6.11 27.94 23.67
N GLU A 46 -6.49 28.98 22.92
CA GLU A 46 -7.30 28.84 21.71
C GLU A 46 -6.55 28.09 20.60
N THR A 47 -5.22 28.23 20.53
CA THR A 47 -4.40 27.51 19.55
C THR A 47 -4.27 26.04 19.90
N VAL A 48 -4.10 25.69 21.18
CA VAL A 48 -4.10 24.28 21.62
C VAL A 48 -5.44 23.62 21.29
N ARG A 49 -6.56 24.26 21.67
CA ARG A 49 -7.90 23.77 21.36
C ARG A 49 -8.13 23.62 19.85
N MET A 50 -7.60 24.54 19.03
CA MET A 50 -7.66 24.43 17.58
C MET A 50 -6.88 23.21 17.05
N MET A 51 -5.71 22.91 17.61
CA MET A 51 -4.92 21.73 17.22
C MET A 51 -5.62 20.41 17.53
N GLU A 52 -6.40 20.36 18.61
CA GLU A 52 -7.13 19.17 19.01
C GLU A 52 -8.54 19.04 18.38
N THR A 53 -9.06 20.12 17.80
CA THR A 53 -10.40 20.15 17.19
C THR A 53 -10.45 19.34 15.90
N ARG A 54 -11.44 18.46 15.78
CA ARG A 54 -11.75 17.70 14.55
C ARG A 54 -11.85 18.61 13.33
N GLN A 55 -11.10 18.30 12.27
CA GLN A 55 -11.11 19.06 11.01
C GLN A 55 -12.08 18.50 9.96
N LEU A 56 -12.62 17.30 10.19
CA LEU A 56 -13.57 16.65 9.31
C LEU A 56 -14.85 16.31 10.07
N ASP A 57 -15.98 16.59 9.42
CA ASP A 57 -17.31 16.17 9.89
C ASP A 57 -17.50 14.67 9.58
N LEU A 58 -17.14 13.85 10.57
CA LEU A 58 -17.20 12.40 10.57
C LEU A 58 -17.92 11.95 11.84
N PRO A 59 -18.61 10.77 11.83
CA PRO A 59 -19.24 10.24 13.03
C PRO A 59 -18.29 10.27 14.23
N PRO A 60 -18.77 10.65 15.44
CA PRO A 60 -17.90 10.83 16.62
C PRO A 60 -17.05 9.61 16.96
N GLU A 61 -17.54 8.40 16.68
CA GLU A 61 -16.87 7.11 16.92
C GLU A 61 -15.69 6.88 15.96
N VAL A 62 -15.67 7.58 14.84
CA VAL A 62 -14.63 7.45 13.81
C VAL A 62 -13.47 8.37 14.14
N ARG A 63 -12.26 7.81 14.04
CA ARG A 63 -10.98 8.51 14.18
C ARG A 63 -10.87 9.61 13.14
N THR A 64 -10.35 10.77 13.53
CA THR A 64 -10.20 11.90 12.61
C THR A 64 -8.92 12.68 12.91
N LEU A 65 -8.61 13.64 12.04
CA LEU A 65 -7.49 14.54 12.21
C LEU A 65 -7.96 15.87 12.83
N GLY A 66 -7.20 16.35 13.81
CA GLY A 66 -7.14 17.74 14.21
C GLY A 66 -6.14 18.51 13.34
N LEU A 67 -5.56 19.60 13.86
CA LEU A 67 -4.35 20.17 13.25
C LEU A 67 -3.14 19.50 13.91
N ILE A 68 -2.46 18.65 13.14
CA ILE A 68 -1.32 17.81 13.57
C ILE A 68 -1.74 16.67 14.50
N LEU A 69 -2.51 16.93 15.57
CA LEU A 69 -2.96 15.88 16.48
C LEU A 69 -4.08 15.05 15.85
N MET A 70 -3.99 13.73 15.96
CA MET A 70 -5.03 12.79 15.56
C MET A 70 -5.94 12.51 16.75
N GLU A 71 -7.24 12.41 16.52
CA GLU A 71 -8.21 11.97 17.52
C GLU A 71 -8.57 10.50 17.29
N TYR A 72 -8.51 9.71 18.35
CA TYR A 72 -8.82 8.28 18.34
C TYR A 72 -9.52 7.88 19.65
N PRO A 73 -10.83 8.16 19.78
CA PRO A 73 -11.57 7.88 21.01
C PRO A 73 -11.52 6.38 21.35
N SER A 74 -11.49 6.09 22.64
CA SER A 74 -11.49 4.71 23.16
C SER A 74 -12.04 4.68 24.58
N ASN A 75 -12.79 3.64 24.93
CA ASN A 75 -13.34 3.42 26.27
C ASN A 75 -14.13 4.63 26.82
N GLY A 76 -14.91 5.29 25.94
CA GLY A 76 -15.65 6.51 26.27
C GLY A 76 -14.80 7.75 26.54
N GLN A 77 -13.48 7.68 26.34
CA GLN A 77 -12.55 8.79 26.51
C GLN A 77 -12.26 9.47 25.18
N ARG A 78 -12.20 10.79 25.21
CA ARG A 78 -11.60 11.57 24.15
C ARG A 78 -10.07 11.47 24.27
N ILE A 79 -9.43 11.04 23.18
CA ILE A 79 -7.98 10.86 23.12
C ILE A 79 -7.46 11.57 21.89
N VAL A 80 -6.48 12.44 22.08
CA VAL A 80 -5.75 13.12 21.00
C VAL A 80 -4.26 12.80 21.09
N GLY A 81 -3.55 12.78 19.98
CA GLY A 81 -2.11 12.58 20.03
C GLY A 81 -1.47 12.31 18.68
N HIS A 82 -0.29 11.70 18.69
CA HIS A 82 0.46 11.44 17.47
C HIS A 82 1.32 10.17 17.59
N ALA A 83 1.43 9.44 16.49
CA ALA A 83 2.29 8.27 16.34
C ALA A 83 3.54 8.61 15.53
N GLY A 84 4.64 7.90 15.74
CA GLY A 84 5.86 8.05 14.96
C GLY A 84 6.49 6.69 14.70
N ASP A 85 6.75 6.38 13.43
CA ASP A 85 7.42 5.16 13.03
C ASP A 85 8.57 5.48 12.09
N THR A 86 9.68 4.83 12.37
CA THR A 86 10.81 4.69 11.47
C THR A 86 11.10 3.19 11.30
N PHE A 87 12.23 2.79 10.71
CA PHE A 87 12.50 1.36 10.53
C PHE A 87 12.61 0.59 11.85
N TYR A 88 13.19 1.23 12.87
CA TYR A 88 13.48 0.63 14.15
C TYR A 88 12.88 1.38 15.33
N PHE A 89 12.58 2.67 15.19
CA PHE A 89 12.00 3.48 16.27
C PHE A 89 10.49 3.59 16.11
N HIS A 90 9.80 3.31 17.20
CA HIS A 90 8.34 3.27 17.26
C HIS A 90 7.90 4.04 18.49
N SER A 91 7.12 5.10 18.27
CA SER A 91 6.66 5.98 19.34
C SER A 91 5.16 6.25 19.23
N ASP A 92 4.50 6.39 20.37
CA ASP A 92 3.13 6.90 20.46
C ASP A 92 3.05 7.91 21.61
N MET A 93 2.36 9.01 21.35
CA MET A 93 1.96 10.00 22.35
C MET A 93 0.44 10.10 22.34
N ILE A 94 -0.17 9.93 23.50
CA ILE A 94 -1.61 10.16 23.70
C ILE A 94 -1.83 11.18 24.81
N LEU A 95 -2.87 11.98 24.68
CA LEU A 95 -3.35 12.97 25.64
C LEU A 95 -4.85 12.75 25.82
N MET A 96 -5.29 12.83 27.08
CA MET A 96 -6.69 12.79 27.50
C MET A 96 -6.97 14.10 28.23
N PRO A 97 -7.30 15.19 27.51
CA PRO A 97 -7.40 16.53 28.07
C PRO A 97 -8.36 16.61 29.27
N GLU A 98 -9.51 15.95 29.16
CA GLU A 98 -10.56 15.95 30.19
C GLU A 98 -10.12 15.19 31.45
N ALA A 99 -9.39 14.09 31.28
CA ALA A 99 -8.82 13.32 32.39
C ALA A 99 -7.50 13.91 32.92
N ARG A 100 -6.94 14.91 32.23
CA ARG A 100 -5.60 15.49 32.49
C ARG A 100 -4.49 14.43 32.54
N VAL A 101 -4.55 13.47 31.62
CA VAL A 101 -3.59 12.36 31.52
C VAL A 101 -2.82 12.45 30.20
N GLY A 102 -1.53 12.15 30.24
CA GLY A 102 -0.69 11.96 29.06
C GLY A 102 0.14 10.70 29.19
N LEU A 103 0.32 9.98 28.08
CA LEU A 103 1.17 8.80 28.01
C LEU A 103 2.03 8.87 26.75
N PHE A 104 3.34 8.69 26.94
CA PHE A 104 4.32 8.62 25.87
C PHE A 104 5.09 7.30 25.98
N VAL A 105 5.20 6.59 24.86
CA VAL A 105 5.99 5.36 24.74
C VAL A 105 6.91 5.48 23.53
N SER A 106 8.16 5.04 23.68
CA SER A 106 9.13 4.99 22.58
C SER A 106 10.09 3.82 22.78
N TYR A 107 10.36 3.07 21.71
CA TYR A 107 11.32 1.97 21.73
C TYR A 107 11.96 1.77 20.35
N ASN A 108 13.16 1.20 20.33
CA ASN A 108 14.02 1.03 19.14
C ASN A 108 14.09 -0.43 18.65
N SER A 109 12.97 -1.14 18.71
CA SER A 109 12.87 -2.55 18.34
C SER A 109 11.54 -2.84 17.65
N ALA A 110 11.57 -3.46 16.47
CA ALA A 110 10.36 -3.92 15.79
C ALA A 110 9.66 -5.11 16.49
N GLY A 111 10.21 -5.62 17.61
CA GLY A 111 9.58 -6.71 18.38
C GLY A 111 9.38 -7.99 17.56
N SER A 112 8.42 -8.84 17.95
CA SER A 112 8.01 -10.04 17.20
C SER A 112 6.98 -9.74 16.10
N ARG A 113 6.39 -8.54 16.10
CA ARG A 113 5.41 -8.06 15.11
C ARG A 113 5.68 -6.59 14.84
N PHE A 114 5.70 -6.19 13.57
CA PHE A 114 5.95 -4.81 13.15
C PHE A 114 4.98 -3.84 13.84
N GLY A 115 5.49 -2.79 14.50
CA GLY A 115 4.73 -1.84 15.33
C GLY A 115 4.22 -2.38 16.68
N GLY A 116 4.58 -3.63 17.02
CA GLY A 116 4.04 -4.37 18.15
C GLY A 116 4.54 -3.90 19.52
N GLY A 117 3.59 -3.60 20.41
CA GLY A 117 3.80 -3.34 21.84
C GLY A 117 3.09 -2.08 22.33
N ARG A 118 3.24 -0.96 21.62
CA ARG A 118 2.65 0.34 22.03
C ARG A 118 1.13 0.33 22.11
N GLY A 119 0.46 -0.20 21.09
CA GLY A 119 -1.00 -0.32 21.08
C GLY A 119 -1.51 -1.21 22.22
N GLU A 120 -0.76 -2.22 22.63
CA GLU A 120 -1.11 -3.09 23.76
C GLU A 120 -0.90 -2.38 25.10
N VAL A 121 0.19 -1.62 25.25
CA VAL A 121 0.44 -0.79 26.43
C VAL A 121 -0.68 0.23 26.61
N ILE A 122 -1.02 0.97 25.55
CA ILE A 122 -2.12 1.94 25.55
C ILE A 122 -3.45 1.26 25.88
N ARG A 123 -3.78 0.16 25.21
CA ARG A 123 -5.02 -0.57 25.46
C ARG A 123 -5.10 -1.08 26.90
N THR A 124 -4.05 -1.70 27.41
CA THR A 124 -4.02 -2.24 28.78
C THR A 124 -4.11 -1.11 29.82
N PHE A 125 -3.49 0.04 29.55
CA PHE A 125 -3.64 1.24 30.35
C PHE A 125 -5.09 1.72 30.39
N LEU A 126 -5.74 1.85 29.22
CA LEU A 126 -7.14 2.24 29.13
C LEU A 126 -8.07 1.23 29.82
N ASP A 127 -7.94 -0.06 29.53
CA ASP A 127 -8.77 -1.11 30.14
C ASP A 127 -8.66 -1.14 31.68
N ARG A 128 -7.49 -0.78 32.23
CA ARG A 128 -7.25 -0.76 33.68
C ARG A 128 -7.77 0.51 34.37
N TYR A 129 -7.55 1.68 33.78
CA TYR A 129 -7.81 2.97 34.44
C TYR A 129 -9.08 3.67 33.94
N PHE A 130 -9.54 3.31 32.75
CA PHE A 130 -10.71 3.85 32.07
C PHE A 130 -11.49 2.69 31.41
N PRO A 131 -12.07 1.77 32.21
CA PRO A 131 -12.76 0.61 31.66
C PRO A 131 -13.93 1.05 30.77
N ASP A 132 -14.07 0.40 29.61
CA ASP A 132 -15.09 0.74 28.61
C ASP A 132 -16.51 0.58 29.19
N PRO A 133 -17.36 1.61 29.16
CA PRO A 133 -18.78 1.42 29.45
C PRO A 133 -19.36 0.41 28.46
N ALA A 134 -20.11 -0.58 28.95
CA ALA A 134 -20.69 -1.62 28.10
C ALA A 134 -21.44 -0.99 26.91
N ALA A 135 -20.99 -1.30 25.70
CA ALA A 135 -21.64 -0.80 24.49
C ALA A 135 -23.08 -1.33 24.44
N PRO A 136 -24.07 -0.47 24.11
CA PRO A 136 -25.44 -0.92 23.92
C PRO A 136 -25.49 -1.98 22.81
N PRO A 137 -26.44 -2.93 22.89
CA PRO A 137 -26.61 -3.92 21.83
C PRO A 137 -26.88 -3.22 20.49
N PRO A 138 -26.37 -3.77 19.38
CA PRO A 138 -26.54 -3.18 18.05
C PRO A 138 -28.03 -3.06 17.72
N ASP A 139 -28.46 -1.85 17.41
CA ASP A 139 -29.84 -1.53 17.01
C ASP A 139 -29.94 -1.44 15.48
N VAL A 140 -29.54 -2.52 14.79
CA VAL A 140 -29.55 -2.58 13.33
C VAL A 140 -30.38 -3.78 12.88
N ASP A 141 -31.39 -3.52 12.03
CA ASP A 141 -32.20 -4.57 11.44
C ASP A 141 -31.30 -5.54 10.62
N PRO A 142 -31.43 -6.87 10.80
CA PRO A 142 -30.59 -7.84 10.10
C PRO A 142 -30.62 -7.74 8.57
N LYS A 143 -31.74 -7.33 7.96
CA LYS A 143 -31.82 -7.19 6.49
C LYS A 143 -31.06 -5.95 6.03
N THR A 144 -31.13 -4.86 6.79
CA THR A 144 -30.31 -3.67 6.58
C THR A 144 -28.83 -4.03 6.67
N ALA A 145 -28.41 -4.74 7.72
CA ALA A 145 -27.02 -5.16 7.88
C ALA A 145 -26.50 -6.02 6.74
N GLN A 146 -27.33 -6.92 6.22
CA GLN A 146 -26.98 -7.69 5.03
C GLN A 146 -26.88 -6.85 3.76
N ALA A 147 -27.78 -5.88 3.59
CA ALA A 147 -27.78 -4.99 2.43
C ALA A 147 -26.55 -4.06 2.44
N ASP A 148 -26.26 -3.45 3.58
CA ASP A 148 -25.11 -2.59 3.78
C ASP A 148 -23.80 -3.38 3.68
N GLY A 149 -23.73 -4.57 4.28
CA GLY A 149 -22.60 -5.48 4.13
C GLY A 149 -22.28 -5.82 2.66
N ARG A 150 -23.30 -6.08 1.84
CA ARG A 150 -23.13 -6.27 0.39
C ARG A 150 -22.67 -4.99 -0.31
N ALA A 151 -23.19 -3.83 0.07
CA ALA A 151 -22.83 -2.56 -0.55
C ALA A 151 -21.36 -2.16 -0.29
N VAL A 152 -20.87 -2.39 0.94
CA VAL A 152 -19.51 -2.04 1.33
C VAL A 152 -18.47 -3.09 0.91
N SER A 153 -18.88 -4.30 0.54
CA SER A 153 -17.96 -5.35 0.06
C SER A 153 -17.28 -4.95 -1.25
N GLY A 154 -15.94 -5.06 -1.32
CA GLY A 154 -15.15 -4.70 -2.49
C GLY A 154 -13.66 -4.52 -2.21
N LEU A 155 -12.91 -4.11 -3.23
CA LEU A 155 -11.48 -3.76 -3.11
C LEU A 155 -11.33 -2.30 -2.70
N TYR A 156 -10.37 -2.05 -1.82
CA TYR A 156 -10.00 -0.73 -1.34
C TYR A 156 -8.49 -0.50 -1.49
N THR A 157 -8.08 0.76 -1.58
CA THR A 157 -6.67 1.19 -1.62
C THR A 157 -6.50 2.45 -0.78
N THR A 158 -5.34 2.62 -0.17
CA THR A 158 -5.11 3.78 0.69
C THR A 158 -4.93 5.06 -0.11
N SER A 159 -5.47 6.17 0.39
CA SER A 159 -5.24 7.51 -0.17
C SER A 159 -3.81 8.00 0.05
N ARG A 160 -3.09 7.43 1.02
CA ARG A 160 -1.67 7.72 1.25
C ARG A 160 -0.82 6.84 0.35
N ARG A 161 -0.70 7.26 -0.91
CA ARG A 161 0.07 6.57 -1.94
C ARG A 161 0.72 7.56 -2.90
N ALA A 162 1.62 7.07 -3.74
CA ALA A 162 2.09 7.80 -4.90
C ALA A 162 1.13 7.63 -6.09
N ASP A 163 0.76 8.73 -6.76
CA ASP A 163 -0.08 8.68 -7.97
C ASP A 163 0.67 9.05 -9.27
N SER A 164 1.80 9.75 -9.15
CA SER A 164 2.54 10.34 -10.29
C SER A 164 3.96 9.78 -10.47
N THR A 165 4.39 8.88 -9.59
CA THR A 165 5.73 8.27 -9.57
C THR A 165 5.63 6.75 -9.55
N PHE A 166 6.75 6.05 -9.80
CA PHE A 166 6.75 4.60 -9.91
C PHE A 166 6.24 3.82 -8.68
N PRO A 167 6.36 4.31 -7.43
CA PRO A 167 5.78 3.66 -6.25
C PRO A 167 4.26 3.52 -6.31
N LYS A 168 3.56 4.15 -7.28
CA LYS A 168 2.15 3.87 -7.60
C LYS A 168 1.85 2.39 -7.79
N ILE A 169 2.81 1.60 -8.27
CA ILE A 169 2.65 0.14 -8.42
C ILE A 169 2.44 -0.53 -7.05
N ALA A 170 3.02 -0.01 -5.97
CA ALA A 170 2.79 -0.52 -4.63
C ALA A 170 1.32 -0.42 -4.24
N ALA A 171 0.64 0.69 -4.57
CA ALA A 171 -0.79 0.86 -4.29
C ALA A 171 -1.69 -0.19 -4.97
N LEU A 172 -1.26 -0.76 -6.12
CA LEU A 172 -1.93 -1.90 -6.75
C LEU A 172 -1.76 -3.19 -5.95
N LEU A 173 -0.54 -3.44 -5.46
CA LEU A 173 -0.20 -4.62 -4.67
C LEU A 173 -0.85 -4.58 -3.28
N GLU A 174 -0.98 -3.38 -2.72
CA GLU A 174 -1.54 -3.11 -1.39
C GLU A 174 -3.07 -3.00 -1.37
N GLN A 175 -3.75 -3.12 -2.53
CA GLN A 175 -5.21 -3.20 -2.51
C GLN A 175 -5.64 -4.37 -1.64
N TYR A 176 -6.68 -4.18 -0.85
CA TYR A 176 -7.20 -5.20 0.06
C TYR A 176 -8.71 -5.30 -0.05
N GLU A 177 -9.25 -6.47 0.25
CA GLU A 177 -10.67 -6.76 0.08
C GLU A 177 -11.45 -6.67 1.39
N VAL A 178 -12.60 -6.01 1.35
CA VAL A 178 -13.65 -6.08 2.37
C VAL A 178 -14.69 -7.08 1.90
N ARG A 179 -15.02 -8.05 2.76
CA ARG A 179 -15.99 -9.11 2.48
C ARG A 179 -17.04 -9.16 3.58
N SER A 180 -18.32 -9.21 3.19
CA SER A 180 -19.44 -9.52 4.09
C SER A 180 -19.85 -10.98 4.00
N ASP A 181 -20.22 -11.57 5.14
CA ASP A 181 -20.92 -12.85 5.18
C ASP A 181 -22.45 -12.69 5.01
N GLU A 182 -23.18 -13.80 5.10
CA GLU A 182 -24.65 -13.85 4.98
C GLU A 182 -25.39 -13.10 6.11
N LYS A 183 -24.70 -12.77 7.21
CA LYS A 183 -25.25 -12.04 8.36
C LYS A 183 -24.89 -10.56 8.35
N GLY A 184 -24.18 -10.08 7.33
CA GLY A 184 -23.69 -8.69 7.28
C GLY A 184 -22.43 -8.45 8.11
N ILE A 185 -21.76 -9.51 8.61
CA ILE A 185 -20.51 -9.37 9.36
C ILE A 185 -19.37 -9.21 8.37
N LEU A 186 -18.60 -8.14 8.51
CA LEU A 186 -17.47 -7.87 7.63
C LEU A 186 -16.19 -8.53 8.14
N THR A 187 -15.35 -8.87 7.19
CA THR A 187 -13.92 -9.15 7.36
C THR A 187 -13.14 -8.28 6.39
N VAL A 188 -11.97 -7.83 6.82
CA VAL A 188 -11.07 -7.02 5.99
C VAL A 188 -9.79 -7.83 5.80
N GLU A 189 -9.37 -8.03 4.55
CA GLU A 189 -8.18 -8.78 4.18
C GLU A 189 -6.95 -8.29 4.98
N ASP A 190 -6.18 -9.25 5.50
CA ASP A 190 -5.01 -9.05 6.38
C ASP A 190 -5.21 -8.23 7.66
N ASN A 191 -6.43 -7.78 7.96
CA ASN A 191 -6.75 -7.12 9.21
C ASN A 191 -6.97 -8.14 10.33
N LYS A 192 -5.89 -8.57 10.96
CA LYS A 192 -5.85 -9.63 11.98
C LYS A 192 -5.80 -9.06 13.40
N ASN A 193 -6.41 -9.77 14.33
CA ASN A 193 -6.24 -9.53 15.77
C ASN A 193 -4.92 -10.12 16.29
N LEU A 194 -4.65 -9.92 17.58
CA LEU A 194 -3.42 -10.41 18.21
C LEU A 194 -3.28 -11.95 18.16
N ARG A 195 -4.39 -12.67 18.11
CA ARG A 195 -4.42 -14.13 17.97
C ARG A 195 -4.13 -14.60 16.53
N GLY A 196 -4.01 -13.68 15.57
CA GLY A 196 -3.76 -13.97 14.17
C GLY A 196 -5.02 -14.25 13.35
N ASN A 197 -6.20 -14.22 13.97
CA ASN A 197 -7.48 -14.39 13.30
C ASN A 197 -7.91 -13.07 12.66
N LEU A 198 -8.59 -13.13 11.51
CA LEU A 198 -9.20 -11.93 10.93
C LEU A 198 -10.19 -11.30 11.91
N LYS A 199 -10.12 -9.98 12.04
CA LYS A 199 -11.11 -9.20 12.78
C LYS A 199 -12.46 -9.32 12.09
N ARG A 200 -13.50 -9.38 12.92
CA ARG A 200 -14.89 -9.38 12.48
C ARG A 200 -15.52 -8.07 12.88
N TRP A 201 -16.32 -7.51 11.99
CA TRP A 201 -16.92 -6.20 12.18
C TRP A 201 -18.43 -6.34 12.07
N ARG A 202 -19.14 -5.94 13.12
CA ARG A 202 -20.60 -5.97 13.17
C ARG A 202 -21.12 -4.55 13.04
N GLU A 203 -22.14 -4.38 12.21
CA GLU A 203 -22.81 -3.09 12.09
C GLU A 203 -23.54 -2.73 13.39
N VAL A 204 -23.37 -1.49 13.84
CA VAL A 204 -24.00 -0.93 15.05
C VAL A 204 -24.82 0.33 14.75
N GLY A 205 -24.71 0.86 13.54
CA GLY A 205 -25.46 1.99 13.01
C GLY A 205 -25.24 2.09 11.50
N PRO A 206 -25.94 2.98 10.78
CA PRO A 206 -25.85 3.05 9.32
C PRO A 206 -24.40 3.18 8.83
N LEU A 207 -23.87 2.14 8.19
CA LEU A 207 -22.49 2.07 7.70
C LEU A 207 -21.40 2.22 8.77
N LEU A 208 -21.74 2.03 10.05
CA LEU A 208 -20.82 2.10 11.19
C LEU A 208 -20.67 0.71 11.80
N TYR A 209 -19.43 0.22 11.88
CA TYR A 209 -19.14 -1.14 12.30
C TYR A 209 -18.17 -1.14 13.49
N HIS A 210 -18.50 -1.93 14.51
CA HIS A 210 -17.63 -2.22 15.64
C HIS A 210 -16.98 -3.59 15.50
N GLU A 211 -15.75 -3.71 15.96
CA GLU A 211 -15.05 -4.98 16.10
C GLU A 211 -15.80 -5.87 17.10
N VAL A 212 -16.07 -7.12 16.72
CA VAL A 212 -16.88 -8.03 17.54
C VAL A 212 -16.21 -8.39 18.88
N ASP A 213 -14.88 -8.47 18.86
CA ASP A 213 -14.06 -8.96 19.99
C ASP A 213 -13.04 -7.90 20.44
N GLY A 214 -13.28 -6.62 20.16
CA GLY A 214 -12.34 -5.54 20.45
C GLY A 214 -12.91 -4.14 20.30
N PRO A 215 -12.12 -3.10 20.59
CA PRO A 215 -12.57 -1.71 20.61
C PRO A 215 -12.51 -1.02 19.23
N GLY A 216 -12.19 -1.76 18.17
CA GLY A 216 -12.05 -1.18 16.84
C GLY A 216 -13.37 -0.64 16.30
N VAL A 217 -13.31 0.51 15.62
CA VAL A 217 -14.44 1.07 14.87
C VAL A 217 -13.98 1.39 13.45
N ILE A 218 -14.83 1.04 12.48
CA ILE A 218 -14.69 1.46 11.08
C ILE A 218 -16.03 1.99 10.57
N ALA A 219 -16.00 2.90 9.62
CA ALA A 219 -17.20 3.38 8.95
C ALA A 219 -17.04 3.45 7.44
N PHE A 220 -18.14 3.56 6.71
CA PHE A 220 -18.12 3.76 5.26
C PHE A 220 -18.85 5.03 4.86
N ARG A 221 -18.31 5.72 3.85
CA ARG A 221 -18.91 6.92 3.29
C ARG A 221 -19.55 6.61 1.94
N ARG A 222 -20.79 7.07 1.75
CA ARG A 222 -21.46 7.15 0.45
C ARG A 222 -21.28 8.53 -0.17
N ASN A 223 -21.26 8.60 -1.49
CA ASN A 223 -21.40 9.87 -2.22
C ASN A 223 -22.89 10.26 -2.34
N ASP A 224 -23.15 11.41 -2.97
CA ASP A 224 -24.52 11.94 -3.18
C ASP A 224 -25.42 11.01 -4.02
N GLN A 225 -24.84 10.06 -4.74
CA GLN A 225 -25.55 9.04 -5.52
C GLN A 225 -25.81 7.75 -4.72
N GLY A 226 -25.46 7.72 -3.43
CA GLY A 226 -25.63 6.55 -2.57
C GLY A 226 -24.61 5.44 -2.77
N VAL A 227 -23.55 5.66 -3.55
CA VAL A 227 -22.49 4.68 -3.81
C VAL A 227 -21.41 4.78 -2.75
N VAL A 228 -21.02 3.64 -2.17
CA VAL A 228 -19.90 3.57 -1.21
C VAL A 228 -18.59 3.92 -1.93
N THR A 229 -17.90 4.95 -1.43
CA THR A 229 -16.67 5.47 -2.03
C THR A 229 -15.46 5.31 -1.13
N HIS A 230 -15.64 5.34 0.19
CA HIS A 230 -14.54 5.28 1.15
C HIS A 230 -14.85 4.38 2.33
N LEU A 231 -13.82 3.73 2.85
CA LEU A 231 -13.74 3.13 4.17
C LEU A 231 -12.91 4.07 5.07
N LEU A 232 -13.38 4.26 6.29
CA LEU A 232 -12.83 5.16 7.30
C LEU A 232 -12.34 4.31 8.48
N SER A 233 -11.04 3.99 8.49
CA SER A 233 -10.41 3.16 9.52
C SER A 233 -9.20 3.82 10.20
N SER A 234 -8.78 4.98 9.70
CA SER A 234 -7.57 5.69 10.08
C SER A 234 -7.85 7.19 10.12
N PRO A 235 -7.26 7.95 11.05
CA PRO A 235 -7.39 9.41 11.06
C PRO A 235 -6.64 10.07 9.91
N VAL A 236 -5.55 9.46 9.41
CA VAL A 236 -4.59 10.05 8.45
C VAL A 236 -4.73 9.53 7.02
N THR A 237 -5.54 8.50 6.82
CA THR A 237 -5.78 7.92 5.50
C THR A 237 -7.26 7.71 5.29
N LEU A 238 -7.68 7.84 4.04
CA LEU A 238 -8.98 7.40 3.57
C LEU A 238 -8.75 6.19 2.68
N GLU A 239 -9.58 5.17 2.83
CA GLU A 239 -9.42 3.95 2.05
C GLU A 239 -10.43 4.02 0.91
N GLU A 240 -9.94 4.23 -0.30
CA GLU A 240 -10.73 4.52 -1.49
C GLU A 240 -11.20 3.23 -2.17
N ARG A 241 -12.48 3.21 -2.56
CA ARG A 241 -13.08 2.08 -3.29
C ARG A 241 -12.43 1.95 -4.67
N VAL A 242 -11.85 0.79 -4.95
CA VAL A 242 -11.25 0.48 -6.25
C VAL A 242 -12.32 -0.01 -7.23
N THR A 243 -12.39 0.65 -8.39
CA THR A 243 -13.32 0.31 -9.47
C THR A 243 -12.60 0.22 -10.82
N GLY A 244 -13.25 -0.35 -11.84
CA GLY A 244 -12.71 -0.40 -13.20
C GLY A 244 -11.52 -1.35 -13.40
N PRO A 245 -10.63 -1.08 -14.38
CA PRO A 245 -9.57 -2.00 -14.78
C PRO A 245 -8.37 -2.01 -13.84
N VAL A 246 -8.29 -1.09 -12.87
CA VAL A 246 -7.16 -0.96 -11.95
C VAL A 246 -7.19 -1.94 -10.77
N ARG A 247 -8.12 -2.90 -10.78
CA ARG A 247 -8.27 -3.90 -9.71
C ARG A 247 -7.09 -4.87 -9.72
N LYS A 248 -6.51 -5.17 -8.55
CA LYS A 248 -5.43 -6.17 -8.40
C LYS A 248 -5.81 -7.53 -8.98
N THR A 249 -7.08 -7.91 -8.86
CA THR A 249 -7.63 -9.18 -9.35
C THR A 249 -7.66 -9.29 -10.88
N LEU A 250 -7.56 -8.17 -11.60
CA LEU A 250 -7.46 -8.13 -13.06
C LEU A 250 -6.03 -7.88 -13.52
N MET A 251 -5.38 -6.86 -12.96
CA MET A 251 -4.06 -6.41 -13.40
C MET A 251 -2.97 -7.44 -13.06
N LEU A 252 -2.97 -8.01 -11.84
CA LEU A 252 -1.89 -8.91 -11.44
C LEU A 252 -1.85 -10.20 -12.25
N PRO A 253 -2.97 -10.90 -12.53
CA PRO A 253 -2.94 -12.06 -13.42
C PRO A 253 -2.51 -11.70 -14.86
N LEU A 254 -2.94 -10.55 -15.38
CA LEU A 254 -2.56 -10.10 -16.72
C LEU A 254 -1.04 -9.86 -16.81
N ILE A 255 -0.48 -9.09 -15.88
CA ILE A 255 0.95 -8.77 -15.86
C ILE A 255 1.81 -9.97 -15.48
N GLY A 256 1.37 -10.77 -14.50
CA GLY A 256 2.02 -12.02 -14.13
C GLY A 256 2.06 -13.02 -15.29
N GLY A 257 0.95 -13.17 -16.03
CA GLY A 257 0.87 -14.01 -17.22
C GLY A 257 1.78 -13.51 -18.35
N SER A 258 1.79 -12.20 -18.61
CA SER A 258 2.69 -11.58 -19.57
C SER A 258 4.16 -11.84 -19.20
N LEU A 259 4.55 -11.55 -17.96
CA LEU A 259 5.92 -11.73 -17.49
C LEU A 259 6.34 -13.21 -17.52
N ALA A 260 5.44 -14.13 -17.14
CA ALA A 260 5.69 -15.57 -17.22
C ALA A 260 5.96 -16.00 -18.67
N LEU A 261 5.21 -15.48 -19.64
CA LEU A 261 5.46 -15.76 -21.06
C LEU A 261 6.81 -15.21 -21.52
N LEU A 262 7.18 -13.99 -21.13
CA LEU A 262 8.48 -13.38 -21.49
C LEU A 262 9.64 -14.20 -20.92
N VAL A 263 9.56 -14.55 -19.63
CA VAL A 263 10.58 -15.37 -18.95
C VAL A 263 10.66 -16.76 -19.59
N ALA A 264 9.53 -17.43 -19.82
CA ALA A 264 9.50 -18.73 -20.49
C ALA A 264 10.12 -18.65 -21.89
N THR A 265 9.88 -17.56 -22.63
CA THR A 265 10.46 -17.34 -23.96
C THR A 265 11.98 -17.30 -23.92
N ILE A 266 12.56 -16.64 -22.91
CA ILE A 266 14.01 -16.55 -22.74
C ILE A 266 14.60 -17.86 -22.26
N LEU A 267 14.01 -18.50 -21.25
CA LEU A 267 14.53 -19.76 -20.68
C LEU A 267 14.43 -20.93 -21.66
N LEU A 268 13.35 -21.02 -22.43
CA LEU A 268 13.15 -22.09 -23.40
C LEU A 268 13.88 -21.84 -24.73
N TRP A 269 14.42 -20.65 -24.95
CA TRP A 269 15.17 -20.34 -26.17
C TRP A 269 16.42 -21.22 -26.37
N PRO A 270 17.37 -21.34 -25.40
CA PRO A 270 18.52 -22.23 -25.54
C PRO A 270 18.11 -23.70 -25.61
N VAL A 271 17.08 -24.11 -24.86
CA VAL A 271 16.52 -25.48 -24.91
C VAL A 271 16.03 -25.81 -26.32
N ALA A 272 15.25 -24.91 -26.93
CA ALA A 272 14.76 -25.09 -28.28
C ALA A 272 15.89 -25.10 -29.32
N ALA A 273 16.96 -24.32 -29.11
CA ALA A 273 18.15 -24.37 -29.97
C ALA A 273 18.88 -25.73 -29.87
N LEU A 274 19.02 -26.27 -28.66
CA LEU A 274 19.65 -27.57 -28.41
C LEU A 274 18.83 -28.72 -29.01
N ILE A 275 17.51 -28.72 -28.83
CA ILE A 275 16.60 -29.72 -29.41
C ILE A 275 16.71 -29.70 -30.93
N ARG A 276 16.67 -28.52 -31.57
CA ARG A 276 16.80 -28.40 -33.03
C ARG A 276 18.15 -28.91 -33.53
N ARG A 277 19.23 -28.64 -32.80
CA ARG A 277 20.58 -29.16 -33.10
C ARG A 277 20.61 -30.69 -32.98
N ARG A 278 20.04 -31.26 -31.91
CA ARG A 278 20.02 -32.70 -31.65
C ARG A 278 19.21 -33.49 -32.69
N TYR A 279 18.07 -32.96 -33.12
CA TYR A 279 17.18 -33.63 -34.08
C TYR A 279 17.40 -33.19 -35.55
N GLY A 280 18.44 -32.39 -35.84
CA GLY A 280 18.76 -31.97 -37.20
C GLY A 280 17.65 -31.15 -37.91
N ARG A 281 16.79 -30.45 -37.15
CA ARG A 281 15.67 -29.66 -37.69
C ARG A 281 15.98 -28.16 -37.60
N PRO A 282 16.61 -27.56 -38.64
CA PRO A 282 16.90 -26.13 -38.63
C PRO A 282 15.60 -25.31 -38.69
N LEU A 283 15.66 -24.08 -38.16
CA LEU A 283 14.54 -23.15 -38.25
C LEU A 283 14.45 -22.63 -39.70
N PRO A 284 13.36 -22.88 -40.45
CA PRO A 284 13.23 -22.48 -41.85
C PRO A 284 12.86 -20.99 -41.95
N LEU A 285 13.69 -20.11 -41.37
CA LEU A 285 13.51 -18.67 -41.42
C LEU A 285 14.47 -18.04 -42.42
N SER A 286 13.95 -17.09 -43.20
CA SER A 286 14.76 -16.18 -44.01
C SER A 286 15.73 -15.38 -43.11
N PRO A 287 16.82 -14.81 -43.66
CA PRO A 287 17.75 -14.00 -42.88
C PRO A 287 17.06 -12.84 -42.12
N ARG A 288 16.07 -12.19 -42.75
CA ARG A 288 15.28 -11.11 -42.14
C ARG A 288 14.39 -11.61 -41.01
N ASP A 289 13.70 -12.74 -41.19
CA ASP A 289 12.83 -13.30 -40.16
C ASP A 289 13.65 -13.85 -38.97
N ARG A 290 14.87 -14.33 -39.21
CA ARG A 290 15.82 -14.73 -38.17
C ARG A 290 16.34 -13.53 -37.37
N LEU A 291 16.49 -12.37 -38.01
CA LEU A 291 16.82 -11.13 -37.31
C LEU A 291 15.66 -10.73 -36.39
N LEU A 292 14.42 -10.66 -36.90
CA LEU A 292 13.23 -10.35 -36.10
C LEU A 292 13.02 -11.33 -34.94
N PHE A 293 13.24 -12.62 -35.19
CA PHE A 293 13.22 -13.64 -34.14
C PHE A 293 14.21 -13.33 -33.02
N ARG A 294 15.47 -12.97 -33.34
CA ARG A 294 16.47 -12.61 -32.32
C ARG A 294 16.13 -11.30 -31.61
N LEU A 295 15.73 -10.27 -32.36
CA LEU A 295 15.35 -8.98 -31.79
C LEU A 295 14.17 -9.13 -30.82
N SER A 296 13.17 -9.98 -31.11
CA SER A 296 12.07 -10.23 -30.17
C SER A 296 12.52 -10.77 -28.80
N ARG A 297 13.63 -11.54 -28.74
CA ARG A 297 14.20 -12.01 -27.47
C ARG A 297 14.95 -10.88 -26.76
N ILE A 298 15.61 -10.00 -27.51
CA ILE A 298 16.22 -8.80 -26.94
C ILE A 298 15.13 -7.92 -26.31
N VAL A 299 13.97 -7.75 -26.96
CA VAL A 299 12.83 -7.02 -26.37
C VAL A 299 12.39 -7.67 -25.05
N CYS A 300 12.21 -9.00 -25.02
CA CYS A 300 11.85 -9.70 -23.77
C CYS A 300 12.90 -9.48 -22.66
N LEU A 301 14.20 -9.49 -23.00
CA LEU A 301 15.28 -9.23 -22.04
C LEU A 301 15.27 -7.79 -21.53
N LEU A 302 14.95 -6.82 -22.39
CA LEU A 302 14.82 -5.42 -21.99
C LEU A 302 13.65 -5.22 -21.03
N GLU A 303 12.50 -5.86 -21.28
CA GLU A 303 11.32 -5.81 -20.40
C GLU A 303 11.61 -6.44 -19.03
N ILE A 304 12.20 -7.63 -19.00
CA ILE A 304 12.63 -8.29 -17.76
C ILE A 304 13.69 -7.43 -17.03
N GLY A 305 14.63 -6.87 -17.78
CA GLY A 305 15.68 -5.98 -17.28
C GLY A 305 15.10 -4.72 -16.63
N CYS A 306 14.12 -4.07 -17.25
CA CYS A 306 13.44 -2.89 -16.70
C CYS A 306 12.86 -3.17 -15.31
N ILE A 307 12.16 -4.29 -15.13
CA ILE A 307 11.63 -4.69 -13.80
C ILE A 307 12.78 -4.97 -12.82
N ALA A 308 13.77 -5.75 -13.23
CA ALA A 308 14.87 -6.17 -12.36
C ALA A 308 15.72 -4.98 -11.89
N LEU A 309 15.92 -3.97 -12.75
CA LEU A 309 16.68 -2.76 -12.44
C LEU A 309 16.03 -1.95 -11.31
N ILE A 310 14.72 -1.99 -11.14
CA ILE A 310 14.03 -1.34 -10.00
C ILE A 310 13.88 -2.30 -8.82
N GLY A 311 13.43 -3.54 -9.08
CA GLY A 311 13.08 -4.49 -8.05
C GLY A 311 14.27 -4.96 -7.19
N LEU A 312 15.44 -5.18 -7.79
CA LEU A 312 16.62 -5.67 -7.05
C LEU A 312 17.21 -4.63 -6.08
N PRO A 313 17.34 -3.34 -6.44
CA PRO A 313 17.67 -2.30 -5.47
C PRO A 313 16.60 -2.14 -4.38
N MET A 314 15.32 -2.10 -4.76
CA MET A 314 14.20 -1.96 -3.82
C MET A 314 14.16 -3.09 -2.78
N SER A 315 14.50 -4.32 -3.16
CA SER A 315 14.56 -5.45 -2.21
C SER A 315 15.65 -5.31 -1.14
N ARG A 316 16.52 -4.29 -1.23
CA ARG A 316 17.61 -4.02 -0.28
C ARG A 316 17.32 -2.83 0.65
N VAL A 317 16.18 -2.16 0.51
CA VAL A 317 15.81 -0.97 1.30
C VAL A 317 15.87 -1.24 2.81
N GLU A 318 15.44 -2.42 3.27
CA GLU A 318 15.50 -2.79 4.69
C GLU A 318 16.94 -2.83 5.25
N THR A 319 17.90 -3.13 4.39
CA THR A 319 19.33 -3.21 4.75
C THR A 319 20.10 -1.92 4.46
N ASP A 320 19.63 -1.13 3.50
CA ASP A 320 20.29 0.09 3.03
C ASP A 320 19.23 1.13 2.60
N VAL A 321 18.97 2.08 3.49
CA VAL A 321 17.97 3.14 3.30
C VAL A 321 18.35 4.11 2.18
N ALA A 322 19.59 4.09 1.67
CA ALA A 322 20.00 4.95 0.55
C ALA A 322 19.20 4.66 -0.72
N TYR A 323 18.63 3.45 -0.85
CA TYR A 323 17.74 3.10 -1.97
C TYR A 323 16.36 3.77 -1.90
N LEU A 324 16.00 4.43 -0.79
CA LEU A 324 14.85 5.34 -0.73
C LEU A 324 15.15 6.76 -1.22
N GLY A 325 16.40 7.03 -1.60
CA GLY A 325 16.84 8.32 -2.14
C GLY A 325 17.83 8.11 -3.28
N ASP A 326 18.95 8.84 -3.23
CA ASP A 326 19.87 8.94 -4.37
C ASP A 326 20.51 7.63 -4.80
N GLY A 327 20.58 6.63 -3.92
CA GLY A 327 21.11 5.30 -4.25
C GLY A 327 20.32 4.58 -5.35
N LEU A 328 19.05 4.96 -5.56
CA LEU A 328 18.22 4.39 -6.62
C LEU A 328 18.39 5.09 -7.98
N ASN A 329 18.91 6.33 -8.01
CA ASN A 329 18.93 7.17 -9.21
C ASN A 329 19.61 6.49 -10.43
N PRO A 330 20.79 5.84 -10.32
CA PRO A 330 21.41 5.18 -11.46
C PRO A 330 20.57 4.03 -12.03
N TRP A 331 19.87 3.32 -11.14
CA TRP A 331 19.01 2.19 -11.48
C TRP A 331 17.73 2.65 -12.17
N LEU A 332 17.12 3.74 -11.72
CA LEU A 332 15.99 4.38 -12.40
C LEU A 332 16.38 4.85 -13.80
N LEU A 333 17.52 5.51 -13.96
CA LEU A 333 18.00 5.94 -15.28
C LEU A 333 18.16 4.75 -16.24
N ALA A 334 18.80 3.67 -15.78
CA ALA A 334 18.94 2.44 -16.57
C ALA A 334 17.57 1.80 -16.87
N SER A 335 16.65 1.79 -15.91
CA SER A 335 15.28 1.30 -16.11
C SER A 335 14.51 2.11 -17.14
N HIS A 336 14.60 3.45 -17.11
CA HIS A 336 13.92 4.30 -18.08
C HIS A 336 14.44 4.06 -19.49
N LEU A 337 15.77 3.98 -19.67
CA LEU A 337 16.37 3.68 -20.97
C LEU A 337 15.93 2.30 -21.48
N THR A 338 16.01 1.27 -20.64
CA THR A 338 15.60 -0.09 -21.03
C THR A 338 14.10 -0.19 -21.31
N GLY A 339 13.27 0.50 -20.53
CA GLY A 339 11.83 0.59 -20.73
C GLY A 339 11.44 1.26 -22.05
N TRP A 340 12.07 2.38 -22.41
CA TRP A 340 11.82 3.04 -23.70
C TRP A 340 12.33 2.23 -24.90
N LEU A 341 13.48 1.56 -24.77
CA LEU A 341 13.97 0.63 -25.78
C LEU A 341 13.03 -0.58 -25.94
N ALA A 342 12.47 -1.09 -24.84
CA ALA A 342 11.46 -2.14 -24.87
C ALA A 342 10.17 -1.66 -25.55
N ALA A 343 9.70 -0.44 -25.25
CA ALA A 343 8.54 0.17 -25.89
C ALA A 343 8.72 0.29 -27.41
N LEU A 344 9.90 0.74 -27.87
CA LEU A 344 10.24 0.75 -29.31
C LEU A 344 10.25 -0.68 -29.90
N GLY A 345 10.64 -1.66 -29.08
CA GLY A 345 10.59 -3.08 -29.37
C GLY A 345 9.21 -3.61 -29.76
N LEU A 346 8.11 -2.94 -29.37
CA LEU A 346 6.76 -3.30 -29.82
C LEU A 346 6.62 -3.27 -31.35
N ILE A 347 7.32 -2.35 -32.03
CA ILE A 347 7.33 -2.29 -33.50
C ILE A 347 7.95 -3.56 -34.07
N VAL A 348 9.05 -4.03 -33.48
CA VAL A 348 9.71 -5.29 -33.87
C VAL A 348 8.78 -6.47 -33.66
N LEU A 349 8.10 -6.55 -32.52
CA LEU A 349 7.16 -7.63 -32.21
C LEU A 349 5.96 -7.63 -33.16
N ALA A 350 5.42 -6.45 -33.49
CA ALA A 350 4.33 -6.30 -34.46
C ALA A 350 4.76 -6.75 -35.87
N MET A 351 5.93 -6.32 -36.33
CA MET A 351 6.50 -6.78 -37.59
C MET A 351 6.72 -8.29 -37.60
N ALA A 352 7.25 -8.86 -36.51
CA ALA A 352 7.46 -10.30 -36.38
C ALA A 352 6.15 -11.08 -36.45
N ALA A 353 5.12 -10.65 -35.71
CA ALA A 353 3.80 -11.28 -35.72
C ALA A 353 3.20 -11.27 -37.13
N VAL A 354 3.11 -10.12 -37.78
CA VAL A 354 2.56 -10.00 -39.14
C VAL A 354 3.33 -10.85 -40.15
N ARG A 355 4.67 -10.82 -40.10
CA ARG A 355 5.50 -11.59 -41.04
C ARG A 355 5.39 -13.09 -40.81
N PHE A 356 5.35 -13.57 -39.57
CA PHE A 356 5.28 -15.01 -39.30
C PHE A 356 3.94 -15.61 -39.74
N TRP A 357 2.85 -14.84 -39.67
CA TRP A 357 1.56 -15.24 -40.24
C TRP A 357 1.57 -15.32 -41.77
N LYS A 358 2.34 -14.45 -42.44
CA LYS A 358 2.48 -14.42 -43.91
C LYS A 358 3.56 -15.36 -44.46
N ALA A 359 4.44 -15.87 -43.61
CA ALA A 359 5.59 -16.64 -44.05
C ALA A 359 5.20 -18.10 -44.40
N PRO A 360 5.52 -18.57 -45.62
CA PRO A 360 5.22 -19.94 -46.05
C PRO A 360 6.10 -20.95 -45.32
N GLY A 361 5.57 -22.15 -45.05
CA GLY A 361 6.31 -23.25 -44.42
C GLY A 361 6.52 -23.14 -42.90
N LEU A 362 6.09 -22.05 -42.26
CA LEU A 362 6.04 -21.92 -40.80
C LEU A 362 4.81 -22.62 -40.23
N GLY A 363 5.02 -23.51 -39.26
CA GLY A 363 3.94 -24.15 -38.50
C GLY A 363 3.13 -23.15 -37.67
N TRP A 364 2.04 -23.65 -37.08
CA TRP A 364 1.12 -22.86 -36.25
C TRP A 364 1.78 -22.22 -35.02
N TRP A 365 2.66 -22.95 -34.33
CA TRP A 365 3.22 -22.52 -33.03
C TRP A 365 4.02 -21.22 -33.06
N PRO A 366 4.98 -21.00 -33.98
CA PRO A 366 5.69 -19.71 -34.06
C PRO A 366 4.78 -18.51 -34.34
N ARG A 367 3.67 -18.72 -35.05
CA ARG A 367 2.70 -17.66 -35.37
C ARG A 367 1.94 -17.22 -34.13
N VAL A 368 1.35 -18.17 -33.42
CA VAL A 368 0.65 -17.92 -32.15
C VAL A 368 1.60 -17.33 -31.12
N HIS A 369 2.81 -17.89 -30.98
CA HIS A 369 3.79 -17.38 -30.04
C HIS A 369 4.20 -15.94 -30.32
N ALA A 370 4.42 -15.56 -31.59
CA ALA A 370 4.74 -14.17 -31.93
C ALA A 370 3.58 -13.20 -31.63
N THR A 371 2.33 -13.62 -31.87
CA THR A 371 1.14 -12.85 -31.48
C THR A 371 1.01 -12.72 -29.96
N LEU A 372 1.21 -13.81 -29.22
CA LEU A 372 1.17 -13.79 -27.76
C LEU A 372 2.26 -12.91 -27.16
N LEU A 373 3.48 -12.93 -27.73
CA LEU A 373 4.56 -12.03 -27.32
C LEU A 373 4.17 -10.56 -27.55
N LEU A 374 3.61 -10.23 -28.71
CA LEU A 374 3.14 -8.87 -28.97
C LEU A 374 2.08 -8.45 -27.93
N LEU A 375 1.07 -9.28 -27.67
CA LEU A 375 0.02 -8.97 -26.71
C LEU A 375 0.56 -8.83 -25.28
N ALA A 376 1.45 -9.72 -24.86
CA ALA A 376 2.07 -9.69 -23.54
C ALA A 376 2.94 -8.45 -23.34
N SER A 377 3.78 -8.12 -24.32
CA SER A 377 4.62 -6.92 -24.30
C SER A 377 3.76 -5.65 -24.38
N THR A 378 2.68 -5.62 -25.16
CA THR A 378 1.75 -4.49 -25.15
C THR A 378 1.12 -4.30 -23.76
N ALA A 379 0.63 -5.37 -23.13
CA ALA A 379 0.09 -5.29 -21.77
C ALA A 379 1.16 -4.81 -20.76
N PHE A 380 2.38 -5.32 -20.86
CA PHE A 380 3.50 -4.90 -20.01
C PHE A 380 3.83 -3.42 -20.19
N ILE A 381 4.00 -2.94 -21.43
CA ILE A 381 4.33 -1.54 -21.70
C ILE A 381 3.19 -0.60 -21.29
N SER A 382 1.92 -0.98 -21.51
CA SER A 382 0.77 -0.22 -21.00
C SER A 382 0.77 -0.11 -19.47
N PHE A 383 1.14 -1.19 -18.77
CA PHE A 383 1.29 -1.18 -17.32
C PHE A 383 2.49 -0.35 -16.85
N ALA A 384 3.64 -0.48 -17.51
CA ALA A 384 4.84 0.31 -17.24
C ALA A 384 4.57 1.81 -17.42
N TRP A 385 3.78 2.18 -18.43
CA TRP A 385 3.29 3.53 -18.61
C TRP A 385 2.35 3.98 -17.48
N TRP A 386 1.30 3.21 -17.18
CA TRP A 386 0.34 3.52 -16.12
C TRP A 386 0.99 3.67 -14.73
N GLY A 387 1.95 2.79 -14.44
CA GLY A 387 2.73 2.74 -13.21
C GLY A 387 3.96 3.64 -13.23
N HIS A 388 4.09 4.57 -14.19
CA HIS A 388 5.18 5.55 -14.28
C HIS A 388 6.61 4.97 -14.33
N LEU A 389 6.79 3.70 -14.69
CA LEU A 389 8.11 3.09 -14.92
C LEU A 389 8.84 3.68 -16.13
N LEU A 390 8.11 4.32 -17.05
CA LEU A 390 8.66 4.98 -18.24
C LEU A 390 8.83 6.50 -18.05
N SER A 391 8.48 7.03 -16.88
CA SER A 391 8.62 8.46 -16.56
C SER A 391 10.10 8.84 -16.49
N PRO A 392 10.54 9.99 -17.04
CA PRO A 392 11.92 10.42 -16.90
C PRO A 392 12.27 10.95 -15.48
N SER A 393 11.28 11.06 -14.59
CA SER A 393 11.47 11.59 -13.24
C SER A 393 12.30 10.65 -12.37
N LEU A 394 13.31 11.20 -11.69
CA LEU A 394 14.03 10.54 -10.61
C LEU A 394 13.44 10.84 -9.23
N ARG A 395 12.38 11.67 -9.16
CA ARG A 395 11.63 11.88 -7.93
C ARG A 395 10.68 10.70 -7.74
N PHE A 396 10.68 10.09 -6.56
CA PHE A 396 9.79 9.00 -6.19
C PHE A 396 9.39 9.07 -4.72
#